data_AF-A0A843E6A1-F1
#
_entry.id   AF-A0A843E6A1-F1
#
_cell.length_a   1.000
_cell.length_b   1.000
_cell.length_c   1.000
_cell.angle_alpha   90.00
_cell.angle_beta   90.00
_cell.angle_gamma   90.00
#
_symmetry.space_group_name_H-M   'P 1'
#
loop_
_entity.id
_entity.type
_entity.pdbx_description
1 polymer ?
#
loop_
_entity_poly.entity_id
_entity_poly.type
_entity_poly.pdbx_seq_one_letter_code
_entity_poly.pdbx_strand_id
1 'polypeptide(L)'
;MENQKVKTILKSVVIIALLFVFVFALRAQAADIGAVPNEIKANYMDADGLPYFSEMDSYFNLRMTQDYMDHGYFGDTLVNGSGWDMHSYYPSGRDVGSYQQMIAYVTSFLYGIVNMFQEMSIKEVAFWTGAFISSFAVIPVYIFTRRITNDYGAIAATLLVA
;
A
#
# COMPACT_ATOMS: atom_id res chain seq x y z
N MET A 1 -40.56 -2.05 -3.23
CA MET A 1 -39.43 -2.26 -4.18
C MET A 1 -38.15 -1.57 -3.70
N GLU A 2 -38.23 -0.33 -3.21
CA GLU A 2 -37.09 0.43 -2.68
C GLU A 2 -36.41 -0.22 -1.45
N ASN A 3 -37.19 -0.66 -0.46
CA ASN A 3 -36.66 -1.34 0.73
C ASN A 3 -35.88 -2.64 0.42
N GLN A 4 -36.22 -3.37 -0.65
CA GLN A 4 -35.47 -4.56 -1.05
C GLN A 4 -34.13 -4.21 -1.71
N LYS A 5 -34.10 -3.14 -2.52
CA LYS A 5 -32.86 -2.63 -3.11
C LYS A 5 -31.89 -2.15 -2.03
N VAL A 6 -32.38 -1.36 -1.07
CA VAL A 6 -31.59 -0.88 0.06
C VAL A 6 -31.00 -2.03 0.88
N LYS A 7 -31.84 -3.03 1.25
CA LYS A 7 -31.36 -4.23 1.95
C LYS A 7 -30.26 -4.97 1.20
N THR A 8 -30.39 -5.08 -0.12
CA THR A 8 -29.44 -5.78 -0.98
C THR A 8 -28.09 -5.06 -1.06
N ILE A 9 -28.12 -3.73 -1.16
CA ILE A 9 -26.92 -2.88 -1.15
C ILE A 9 -26.24 -2.98 0.21
N LEU A 10 -26.99 -2.80 1.29
CA LEU A 10 -26.46 -2.86 2.65
C LEU A 10 -25.78 -4.21 2.94
N LYS A 11 -26.43 -5.31 2.55
CA LYS A 11 -25.83 -6.65 2.65
C LYS A 11 -24.48 -6.73 1.93
N SER A 12 -24.39 -6.16 0.73
CA SER A 12 -23.16 -6.18 -0.07
C SER A 12 -22.05 -5.36 0.56
N VAL A 13 -22.38 -4.17 1.09
CA VAL A 13 -21.43 -3.30 1.79
C VAL A 13 -20.87 -4.00 3.03
N VAL A 14 -21.73 -4.65 3.82
CA VAL A 14 -21.29 -5.40 5.00
C VAL A 14 -20.35 -6.55 4.62
N ILE A 15 -20.69 -7.32 3.58
CA ILE A 15 -19.83 -8.42 3.11
C ILE A 15 -18.47 -7.89 2.64
N ILE A 16 -18.47 -6.82 1.84
CA ILE A 16 -17.23 -6.18 1.36
C ILE A 16 -16.37 -5.69 2.53
N ALA A 17 -16.98 -5.07 3.55
CA ALA A 17 -16.25 -4.59 4.73
C ALA A 17 -15.61 -5.74 5.51
N LEU A 18 -16.35 -6.85 5.72
CA LEU A 18 -15.81 -8.03 6.38
C LEU A 18 -14.66 -8.67 5.59
N LEU A 19 -14.83 -8.78 4.27
CA LEU A 19 -13.79 -9.28 3.38
C LEU A 19 -12.56 -8.36 3.40
N PHE A 20 -12.73 -7.04 3.33
CA PHE A 20 -11.64 -6.08 3.44
C PHE A 20 -10.81 -6.30 4.71
N VAL A 21 -11.47 -6.38 5.87
CA VAL A 21 -10.79 -6.60 7.16
C VAL A 21 -10.05 -7.94 7.18
N PHE A 22 -10.68 -9.00 6.67
CA PHE A 22 -10.05 -10.32 6.58
C PHE A 22 -8.81 -10.31 5.69
N VAL A 23 -8.92 -9.73 4.50
CA VAL A 23 -7.83 -9.62 3.50
C VAL A 23 -6.68 -8.77 4.02
N PHE A 24 -6.99 -7.67 4.71
CA PHE A 24 -6.00 -6.86 5.40
C PHE A 24 -5.29 -7.65 6.49
N ALA A 25 -6.04 -8.38 7.34
CA ALA A 25 -5.46 -9.18 8.42
C ALA A 25 -4.52 -10.28 7.91
N LEU A 26 -4.83 -10.91 6.77
CA LEU A 26 -3.91 -11.86 6.12
C LEU A 26 -2.62 -11.18 5.68
N ARG A 27 -2.70 -10.00 5.06
CA ARG A 27 -1.52 -9.24 4.59
C ARG A 27 -0.70 -8.67 5.74
N ALA A 28 -1.36 -8.27 6.82
CA ALA A 28 -0.71 -7.71 7.99
C ALA A 28 0.22 -8.71 8.70
N GLN A 29 0.04 -10.02 8.48
CA GLN A 29 0.96 -11.05 8.99
C GLN A 29 2.38 -10.92 8.42
N ALA A 30 2.58 -10.21 7.31
CA ALA A 30 3.90 -9.93 6.78
C ALA A 30 4.79 -9.18 7.80
N ALA A 31 4.19 -8.41 8.73
CA ALA A 31 4.91 -7.72 9.80
C ALA A 31 5.54 -8.66 10.84
N ASP A 32 5.00 -9.88 11.04
CA ASP A 32 5.49 -10.81 12.06
C ASP A 32 6.67 -11.68 11.58
N ILE A 33 6.92 -11.72 10.25
CA ILE A 33 7.99 -12.54 9.64
C ILE A 33 8.08 -13.96 10.24
N GLY A 34 6.93 -14.63 10.41
CA GLY A 34 6.81 -15.87 11.20
C GLY A 34 7.67 -17.05 10.73
N ALA A 35 8.21 -17.02 9.52
CA ALA A 35 9.16 -18.02 9.02
C ALA A 35 10.59 -17.84 9.58
N VAL A 36 10.89 -16.69 10.19
CA VAL A 36 12.20 -16.35 10.75
C VAL A 36 12.26 -16.75 12.22
N PRO A 37 13.27 -17.53 12.65
CA PRO A 37 13.47 -17.87 14.07
C PRO A 37 13.59 -16.62 14.96
N ASN A 38 12.99 -16.66 16.15
CA ASN A 38 12.92 -15.52 17.06
C ASN A 38 14.29 -14.97 17.45
N GLU A 39 15.32 -15.83 17.49
CA GLU A 39 16.68 -15.45 17.87
C GLU A 39 17.34 -14.52 16.85
N ILE A 40 16.88 -14.54 15.60
CA ILE A 40 17.45 -13.73 14.51
C ILE A 40 16.47 -12.69 13.96
N LYS A 41 15.19 -12.69 14.36
CA LYS A 41 14.18 -11.71 13.91
C LYS A 41 14.66 -10.27 14.06
N ALA A 42 15.37 -9.95 15.15
CA ALA A 42 15.91 -8.61 15.39
C ALA A 42 16.86 -8.11 14.28
N ASN A 43 17.52 -9.01 13.55
CA ASN A 43 18.41 -8.63 12.43
C ASN A 43 17.64 -8.23 11.16
N TYR A 44 16.34 -8.52 11.10
CA TYR A 44 15.47 -8.24 9.96
C TYR A 44 14.47 -7.12 10.24
N MET A 45 14.51 -6.54 11.43
CA MET A 45 13.61 -5.49 11.86
C MET A 45 14.35 -4.15 11.94
N ASP A 46 13.63 -3.09 11.64
CA ASP A 46 14.10 -1.73 11.79
C ASP A 46 13.83 -1.16 13.20
N ALA A 47 14.20 0.10 13.40
CA ALA A 47 14.02 0.80 14.67
C ALA A 47 12.54 0.98 15.08
N ASP A 48 11.61 0.87 14.13
CA ASP A 48 10.17 1.01 14.35
C ASP A 48 9.52 -0.35 14.65
N GLY A 49 10.32 -1.42 14.72
CA GLY A 49 9.85 -2.78 14.98
C GLY A 49 9.14 -3.41 13.79
N LEU A 50 9.34 -2.87 12.59
CA LEU A 50 8.82 -3.45 11.35
C LEU A 50 9.93 -4.16 10.58
N PRO A 51 9.61 -5.22 9.82
CA PRO A 51 10.58 -5.82 8.91
C PRO A 51 11.11 -4.82 7.88
N TYR A 52 12.38 -4.92 7.54
CA TYR A 52 12.94 -4.27 6.36
C TYR A 52 12.17 -4.67 5.10
N PHE A 53 12.10 -3.77 4.10
CA PHE A 53 11.48 -4.12 2.81
C PHE A 53 12.24 -5.30 2.20
N SER A 54 11.50 -6.26 1.66
CA SER A 54 12.08 -7.48 1.08
C SER A 54 12.83 -7.24 -0.23
N GLU A 55 12.57 -6.12 -0.88
CA GLU A 55 12.94 -5.82 -2.26
C GLU A 55 13.46 -4.38 -2.41
N MET A 56 14.42 -4.23 -3.32
CA MET A 56 15.12 -2.96 -3.55
C MET A 56 14.20 -1.86 -4.10
N ASP A 57 13.19 -2.24 -4.87
CA ASP A 57 12.27 -1.28 -5.52
C ASP A 57 11.44 -0.50 -4.49
N SER A 58 11.10 -1.10 -3.35
CA SER A 58 10.38 -0.41 -2.28
C SER A 58 11.23 0.65 -1.60
N TYR A 59 12.53 0.44 -1.45
CA TYR A 59 13.45 1.47 -0.97
C TYR A 59 13.55 2.65 -1.95
N PHE A 60 13.55 2.38 -3.25
CA PHE A 60 13.51 3.44 -4.25
C PHE A 60 12.23 4.28 -4.12
N ASN A 61 11.07 3.64 -4.02
CA ASN A 61 9.78 4.33 -3.84
C ASN A 61 9.72 5.11 -2.51
N LEU A 62 10.28 4.55 -1.42
CA LEU A 62 10.39 5.26 -0.15
C LEU A 62 11.21 6.54 -0.31
N ARG A 63 12.39 6.48 -0.93
CA ARG A 63 13.22 7.67 -1.14
C ARG A 63 12.51 8.71 -2.01
N MET A 64 11.89 8.31 -3.12
CA MET A 64 11.11 9.23 -3.95
C MET A 64 9.96 9.89 -3.16
N THR A 65 9.34 9.15 -2.23
CA THR A 65 8.32 9.70 -1.33
C THR A 65 8.93 10.73 -0.38
N GLN A 66 10.11 10.45 0.18
CA GLN A 66 10.82 11.36 1.08
C GLN A 66 11.25 12.65 0.35
N ASP A 67 11.84 12.55 -0.83
CA ASP A 67 12.24 13.69 -1.66
C ASP A 67 11.04 14.60 -1.97
N TYR A 68 9.92 13.98 -2.38
CA TYR A 68 8.69 14.71 -2.66
C TYR A 68 8.13 15.42 -1.42
N MET A 69 8.17 14.76 -0.26
CA MET A 69 7.71 15.34 1.00
C MET A 69 8.62 16.44 1.54
N ASP A 70 9.92 16.40 1.23
CA ASP A 70 10.91 17.39 1.68
C ASP A 70 10.85 18.68 0.85
N HIS A 71 10.88 18.57 -0.48
CA HIS A 71 11.04 19.74 -1.36
C HIS A 71 10.02 19.79 -2.52
N GLY A 72 9.03 18.91 -2.57
CA GLY A 72 7.88 19.01 -3.48
C GLY A 72 8.12 18.48 -4.90
N TYR A 73 9.23 17.80 -5.15
CA TYR A 73 9.54 17.14 -6.43
C TYR A 73 10.29 15.82 -6.20
N PHE A 74 10.36 14.95 -7.20
CA PHE A 74 11.04 13.67 -7.09
C PHE A 74 12.53 13.77 -7.46
N GLY A 75 13.40 13.03 -6.77
CA GLY A 75 14.83 13.02 -7.00
C GLY A 75 15.55 14.14 -6.25
N ASP A 76 16.88 14.06 -6.23
CA ASP A 76 17.73 14.88 -5.35
C ASP A 76 17.95 16.32 -5.86
N THR A 77 17.65 16.60 -7.13
CA THR A 77 17.83 17.93 -7.72
C THR A 77 16.87 18.18 -8.89
N LEU A 78 16.71 19.45 -9.27
CA LEU A 78 16.05 19.83 -10.51
C LEU A 78 17.07 20.09 -11.62
N VAL A 79 16.84 19.51 -12.80
CA VAL A 79 17.57 19.83 -14.02
C VAL A 79 16.55 20.27 -15.07
N ASN A 80 16.63 21.53 -15.49
CA ASN A 80 15.69 22.15 -16.44
C ASN A 80 14.21 22.02 -16.02
N GLY A 81 13.93 22.06 -14.72
CA GLY A 81 12.58 21.95 -14.16
C GLY A 81 12.03 20.52 -14.06
N SER A 82 12.78 19.50 -14.48
CA SER A 82 12.45 18.10 -14.18
C SER A 82 13.22 17.63 -12.95
N GLY A 83 12.62 16.72 -12.18
CA GLY A 83 13.26 16.03 -11.05
C GLY A 83 14.28 15.00 -11.51
N TRP A 84 15.49 15.05 -10.94
CA TRP A 84 16.62 14.19 -11.30
C TRP A 84 17.20 13.51 -10.07
N ASP A 85 17.49 12.23 -10.24
CA ASP A 85 18.12 11.39 -9.24
C ASP A 85 19.60 11.21 -9.60
N MET A 86 20.46 11.89 -8.83
CA MET A 86 21.91 11.89 -9.04
C MET A 86 22.60 10.77 -8.26
N HIS A 87 21.91 10.17 -7.29
CA HIS A 87 22.39 9.00 -6.57
C HIS A 87 22.24 7.70 -7.37
N SER A 88 21.37 7.68 -8.38
CA SER A 88 21.30 6.58 -9.35
C SER A 88 22.18 6.82 -10.58
N TYR A 89 22.73 5.76 -11.17
CA TYR A 89 23.47 5.81 -12.42
C TYR A 89 24.60 6.86 -12.44
N TYR A 90 25.38 6.93 -11.35
CA TYR A 90 26.53 7.81 -11.28
C TYR A 90 27.51 7.52 -12.44
N PRO A 91 28.09 8.55 -13.12
CA PRO A 91 28.01 9.99 -12.79
C PRO A 91 26.87 10.75 -13.45
N SER A 92 26.14 10.15 -14.39
CA SER A 92 25.18 10.87 -15.23
C SER A 92 23.87 11.20 -14.52
N GLY A 93 23.49 10.45 -13.49
CA GLY A 93 22.16 10.56 -12.91
C GLY A 93 21.09 9.97 -13.83
N ARG A 94 19.82 10.12 -13.43
CA ARG A 94 18.65 9.76 -14.22
C ARG A 94 17.49 10.73 -13.98
N ASP A 95 16.75 11.06 -15.03
CA ASP A 95 15.47 11.75 -14.91
C ASP A 95 14.43 10.84 -14.22
N VAL A 96 13.86 11.35 -13.13
CA VAL A 96 12.79 10.69 -12.37
C VAL A 96 11.50 11.48 -12.37
N GLY A 97 11.50 12.73 -12.87
CA GLY A 97 10.27 13.53 -12.99
C GLY A 97 9.24 12.89 -13.92
N SER A 98 9.70 12.14 -14.93
CA SER A 98 8.86 11.41 -15.89
C SER A 98 8.41 10.01 -15.43
N TYR A 99 8.91 9.50 -14.30
CA TYR A 99 8.49 8.21 -13.76
C TYR A 99 7.01 8.25 -13.30
N GLN A 100 6.34 7.11 -13.12
CA GLN A 100 4.96 7.08 -12.62
C GLN A 100 4.95 6.88 -11.11
N GLN A 101 4.99 7.98 -10.34
CA GLN A 101 5.19 7.95 -8.88
C GLN A 101 3.88 7.80 -8.08
N MET A 102 2.91 7.04 -8.59
CA MET A 102 1.61 6.89 -7.93
C MET A 102 1.75 6.35 -6.50
N ILE A 103 2.68 5.42 -6.29
CA ILE A 103 2.98 4.86 -4.96
C ILE A 103 3.43 5.98 -4.01
N ALA A 104 4.30 6.88 -4.45
CA ALA A 104 4.80 7.98 -3.63
C ALA A 104 3.69 8.97 -3.25
N TYR A 105 2.82 9.32 -4.21
CA TYR A 105 1.67 10.19 -3.93
C TYR A 105 0.67 9.54 -2.96
N VAL A 106 0.33 8.26 -3.17
CA VAL A 106 -0.56 7.54 -2.25
C VAL A 106 0.04 7.46 -0.85
N THR A 107 1.32 7.11 -0.75
CA THR A 107 2.02 7.00 0.53
C THR A 107 2.09 8.35 1.24
N SER A 108 2.41 9.43 0.53
CA SER A 108 2.42 10.80 1.07
C SER A 108 1.04 11.22 1.59
N PHE A 109 -0.01 10.91 0.83
CA PHE A 109 -1.38 11.19 1.23
C PHE A 109 -1.79 10.40 2.49
N LEU A 110 -1.51 9.10 2.53
CA LEU A 110 -1.77 8.26 3.70
C LEU A 110 -0.95 8.74 4.91
N TYR A 111 0.29 9.15 4.70
CA TYR A 111 1.15 9.69 5.75
C TYR A 111 0.52 10.93 6.39
N GLY A 112 0.03 11.86 5.56
CA GLY A 112 -0.72 13.02 6.03
C GLY A 112 -1.97 12.65 6.82
N ILE A 113 -2.74 11.64 6.37
CA ILE A 113 -3.94 11.19 7.09
C ILE A 113 -3.59 10.57 8.43
N VAL A 114 -2.67 9.61 8.44
CA VAL A 114 -2.32 8.85 9.64
C VAL A 114 -1.71 9.76 10.70
N ASN A 115 -0.84 10.69 10.30
CA ASN A 115 -0.22 11.65 11.21
C ASN A 115 -1.17 12.73 11.76
N MET A 116 -2.43 12.79 11.29
CA MET A 116 -3.46 13.55 12.02
C MET A 116 -3.90 12.86 13.33
N PHE A 117 -3.66 11.56 13.47
CA PHE A 117 -4.12 10.74 14.58
C PHE A 117 -2.98 10.14 15.42
N GLN A 118 -1.86 9.79 14.80
CA GLN A 118 -0.71 9.17 15.45
C GLN A 118 0.58 9.53 14.72
N GLU A 119 1.62 9.87 15.48
CA GLU A 119 2.97 10.05 14.92
C GLU A 119 3.50 8.71 14.40
N MET A 120 3.67 8.63 13.08
CA MET A 120 4.26 7.48 12.38
C MET A 120 5.24 8.01 11.34
N SER A 121 6.40 7.37 11.22
CA SER A 121 7.39 7.70 10.20
C SER A 121 6.88 7.40 8.79
N ILE A 122 7.44 8.09 7.79
CA ILE A 122 7.10 7.86 6.36
C ILE A 122 7.35 6.40 5.98
N LYS A 123 8.40 5.80 6.54
CA LYS A 123 8.79 4.40 6.29
C LYS A 123 7.76 3.42 6.86
N GLU A 124 7.25 3.65 8.08
CA GLU A 124 6.17 2.83 8.64
C GLU A 124 4.91 2.92 7.78
N VAL A 125 4.53 4.12 7.35
CA VAL A 125 3.36 4.31 6.47
C VAL A 125 3.58 3.63 5.11
N ALA A 126 4.78 3.73 4.54
CA ALA A 126 5.14 3.07 3.28
C ALA A 126 5.02 1.54 3.40
N PHE A 127 5.46 0.96 4.52
CA PHE A 127 5.30 -0.46 4.83
C PHE A 127 3.83 -0.90 4.81
N TRP A 128 2.96 -0.16 5.50
CA TRP A 128 1.54 -0.52 5.59
C TRP A 128 0.72 -0.19 4.34
N THR A 129 1.21 0.73 3.49
CA THR A 129 0.51 1.19 2.28
C THR A 129 0.15 0.02 1.36
N GLY A 130 1.08 -0.91 1.11
CA GLY A 130 0.84 -2.06 0.24
C GLY A 130 -0.30 -2.95 0.74
N ALA A 131 -0.26 -3.32 2.03
CA ALA A 131 -1.29 -4.16 2.66
C ALA A 131 -2.67 -3.48 2.66
N PHE A 132 -2.71 -2.18 2.95
CA PHE A 132 -3.94 -1.39 2.99
C PHE A 132 -4.56 -1.22 1.60
N ILE A 133 -3.78 -0.75 0.61
CA ILE A 133 -4.27 -0.47 -0.74
C ILE A 133 -4.70 -1.75 -1.46
N SER A 134 -3.92 -2.83 -1.35
CA SER A 134 -4.27 -4.10 -1.99
C SER A 134 -5.56 -4.72 -1.41
N SER A 135 -5.91 -4.43 -0.17
CA SER A 135 -7.18 -4.88 0.43
C SER A 135 -8.41 -4.27 -0.25
N PHE A 136 -8.29 -3.12 -0.93
CA PHE A 136 -9.38 -2.55 -1.72
C PHE A 136 -9.69 -3.35 -3.00
N ALA A 137 -8.81 -4.25 -3.45
CA ALA A 137 -9.06 -5.13 -4.59
C ALA A 137 -10.29 -6.05 -4.38
N VAL A 138 -10.68 -6.28 -3.13
CA VAL A 138 -11.93 -6.96 -2.75
C VAL A 138 -13.16 -6.33 -3.41
N ILE A 139 -13.20 -5.00 -3.51
CA ILE A 139 -14.38 -4.26 -3.99
C ILE A 139 -14.71 -4.64 -5.45
N PRO A 140 -13.81 -4.43 -6.44
CA PRO A 140 -14.11 -4.78 -7.82
C PRO A 140 -14.35 -6.29 -7.98
N VAL A 141 -13.55 -7.15 -7.33
CA VAL A 141 -13.70 -8.62 -7.44
C VAL A 141 -15.08 -9.07 -6.97
N TYR A 142 -15.52 -8.58 -5.81
CA TYR A 142 -16.83 -8.90 -5.27
C TYR A 142 -17.95 -8.38 -6.17
N ILE A 143 -17.89 -7.11 -6.58
CA ILE A 143 -18.96 -6.49 -7.38
C ILE A 143 -19.11 -7.18 -8.74
N PHE A 144 -18.01 -7.47 -9.45
CA PHE A 144 -18.07 -8.11 -10.75
C PHE A 144 -18.50 -9.57 -10.67
N THR A 145 -17.91 -10.35 -9.77
CA THR A 145 -18.24 -11.78 -9.65
C THR A 145 -19.69 -11.98 -9.22
N ARG A 146 -20.19 -11.14 -8.31
CA ARG A 146 -21.58 -11.19 -7.85
C ARG A 146 -22.59 -10.96 -8.99
N ARG A 147 -22.26 -10.08 -9.94
CA ARG A 147 -23.13 -9.81 -11.11
C ARG A 147 -23.23 -11.01 -12.05
N ILE A 148 -22.17 -11.81 -12.14
CA ILE A 148 -22.09 -12.97 -13.04
C ILE A 148 -22.64 -14.23 -12.35
N THR A 149 -22.44 -14.35 -11.04
CA THR A 149 -22.77 -15.56 -10.26
C THR A 149 -23.78 -15.25 -9.17
N ASN A 150 -23.34 -15.11 -7.92
CA ASN A 150 -24.12 -14.78 -6.73
C ASN A 150 -23.16 -14.35 -5.59
N ASP A 151 -23.72 -14.12 -4.39
CA ASP A 151 -22.93 -13.70 -3.21
C ASP A 151 -21.86 -14.74 -2.83
N TYR A 152 -22.16 -16.04 -2.87
CA TYR A 152 -21.21 -17.10 -2.50
C TYR A 152 -20.05 -17.21 -3.50
N GLY A 153 -20.36 -17.13 -4.80
CA GLY A 153 -19.33 -17.10 -5.85
C GLY A 153 -18.41 -15.89 -5.71
N ALA A 154 -18.98 -14.72 -5.37
CA ALA A 154 -18.22 -13.50 -5.15
C ALA A 154 -17.31 -13.57 -3.90
N ILE A 155 -17.82 -14.14 -2.81
CA ILE A 155 -17.02 -14.40 -1.60
C ILE A 155 -15.87 -15.34 -1.93
N ALA A 156 -16.14 -16.48 -2.58
CA ALA A 156 -15.11 -17.44 -2.95
C ALA A 156 -14.04 -16.82 -3.87
N ALA A 157 -14.43 -16.08 -4.90
CA ALA A 157 -13.50 -15.39 -5.79
C ALA A 157 -12.65 -14.34 -5.05
N THR A 158 -13.26 -13.62 -4.11
CA THR A 158 -12.52 -12.64 -3.29
C THR A 158 -11.47 -13.34 -2.44
N LEU A 159 -11.83 -14.44 -1.77
CA LEU A 159 -10.91 -15.18 -0.91
C LEU A 159 -9.78 -15.86 -1.69
N LEU A 160 -9.95 -16.11 -2.99
CA LEU A 160 -8.89 -16.63 -3.87
C LEU A 160 -7.92 -15.54 -4.35
N VAL A 161 -8.39 -14.30 -4.46
CA VAL A 161 -7.56 -13.13 -4.83
C VAL A 161 -6.86 -12.52 -3.61
N ALA A 162 -7.47 -12.70 -2.43
CA ALA A 162 -6.89 -12.34 -1.15
C ALA A 162 -5.52 -12.97 -0.98
#